data_AF-A0A5C9AFJ2-F1
#
_entry.id   AF-A0A5C9AFJ2-F1
#
_cell.length_a   1.000
_cell.length_b   1.000
_cell.length_c   1.000
_cell.angle_alpha   90.00
_cell.angle_beta   90.00
_cell.angle_gamma   90.00
#
_symmetry.space_group_name_H-M   'P 1'
#
loop_
_entity.id
_entity.type
_entity.pdbx_description
1 polymer ?
#
loop_
_entity_poly.entity_id
_entity_poly.type
_entity_poly.pdbx_seq_one_letter_code
_entity_poly.pdbx_strand_id
1 'polypeptide(L)'
;MDKYNLKDALLFISRGDTHEILIETNQRTRPDVQSNLQELLNLYPDINPKVVSLSELQEAGQDDENKGPKERIIHLKDLADVSESEKKVLSYFETARKLGASDIHFLISESIFKVRMRIFGELQTVDEDQPALGYSLC
;
A
#
# COMPACT_ATOMS: atom_id res chain seq x y z
N MET A 1 -12.62 13.40 -1.69
CA MET A 1 -14.09 13.31 -1.60
C MET A 1 -14.40 13.01 -0.14
N ASP A 2 -14.05 13.94 0.76
CA ASP A 2 -13.56 13.56 2.11
C ASP A 2 -14.39 14.12 3.28
N LYS A 3 -15.58 14.69 2.99
CA LYS A 3 -16.36 15.43 3.99
C LYS A 3 -16.82 14.55 5.17
N TYR A 4 -17.03 13.26 4.92
CA TYR A 4 -17.63 12.32 5.88
C TYR A 4 -16.60 11.38 6.55
N ASN A 5 -15.34 11.40 6.10
CA ASN A 5 -14.33 10.47 6.57
C ASN A 5 -13.73 10.94 7.89
N LEU A 6 -13.95 10.15 8.94
CA LEU A 6 -13.31 10.28 10.25
C LEU A 6 -12.29 9.15 10.35
N LYS A 7 -10.99 9.49 10.27
CA LYS A 7 -9.87 8.53 10.17
C LYS A 7 -9.85 7.45 11.27
N ASP A 8 -10.50 7.71 12.39
CA ASP A 8 -10.56 6.85 13.57
C ASP A 8 -11.92 6.17 13.78
N ALA A 9 -12.95 6.46 12.97
CA ALA A 9 -14.32 6.10 13.33
C ALA A 9 -15.29 5.81 12.17
N LEU A 10 -15.16 6.48 11.02
CA LEU A 10 -16.13 6.36 9.92
C LEU A 10 -15.41 6.52 8.59
N LEU A 11 -15.57 5.55 7.69
CA LEU A 11 -15.03 5.61 6.34
C LEU A 11 -16.15 5.37 5.33
N PHE A 12 -16.30 6.32 4.42
CA PHE A 12 -17.17 6.21 3.26
C PHE A 12 -16.32 6.00 2.01
N ILE A 13 -16.59 4.91 1.30
CA ILE A 13 -15.88 4.51 0.09
C ILE A 13 -16.87 4.55 -1.08
N SER A 14 -16.57 5.32 -2.11
CA SER A 14 -17.35 5.37 -3.36
C SER A 14 -16.50 4.83 -4.52
N ARG A 15 -16.92 3.70 -5.08
CA ARG A 15 -16.29 2.99 -6.20
C ARG A 15 -17.25 2.94 -7.37
N GLY A 16 -17.29 4.01 -8.17
CA GLY A 16 -18.24 4.15 -9.28
C GLY A 16 -19.68 4.14 -8.75
N ASP A 17 -20.47 3.15 -9.15
CA ASP A 17 -21.85 2.98 -8.68
C ASP A 17 -21.95 2.25 -7.32
N THR A 18 -20.85 1.65 -6.86
CA THR A 18 -20.82 0.92 -5.58
C THR A 18 -20.36 1.81 -4.45
N HIS A 19 -21.09 1.79 -3.36
CA HIS A 19 -20.86 2.65 -2.20
C HIS A 19 -20.80 1.76 -0.95
N GLU A 20 -19.82 2.00 -0.09
CA GLU A 20 -19.62 1.22 1.13
C GLU A 20 -19.40 2.18 2.31
N ILE A 21 -20.03 1.86 3.44
CA ILE A 21 -19.93 2.61 4.69
C ILE A 21 -19.34 1.67 5.75
N LEU A 22 -18.18 2.02 6.29
CA LEU A 22 -17.51 1.29 7.36
C LEU A 22 -17.50 2.13 8.64
N ILE A 23 -17.84 1.52 9.76
CA ILE A 23 -17.91 2.16 11.07
C ILE A 23 -17.04 1.39 12.05
N GLU A 24 -16.20 2.09 12.81
CA GLU A 24 -15.41 1.44 13.86
C GLU A 24 -16.29 1.04 15.05
N THR A 25 -16.09 -0.19 15.52
CA THR A 25 -16.92 -0.86 16.54
C THR A 25 -17.07 -0.06 17.84
N ASN A 26 -15.98 0.49 18.35
CA ASN A 26 -15.91 1.20 19.63
C ASN A 26 -16.35 2.66 19.51
N GLN A 27 -16.32 3.24 18.31
CA GLN A 27 -16.66 4.63 18.07
C GLN A 27 -18.09 4.84 17.56
N ARG A 28 -18.84 3.76 17.31
CA ARG A 28 -20.20 3.81 16.74
C ARG A 28 -21.19 4.69 17.50
N THR A 29 -21.05 4.86 18.82
CA THR A 29 -21.97 5.67 19.63
C THR A 29 -21.61 7.14 19.68
N ARG A 30 -20.51 7.57 19.04
CA ARG A 30 -20.11 8.97 19.05
C ARG A 30 -21.13 9.82 18.28
N PRO A 31 -21.53 10.99 18.81
CA PRO A 31 -22.56 11.83 18.19
C PRO A 31 -22.22 12.34 16.79
N ASP A 32 -20.95 12.62 16.52
CA ASP A 32 -20.44 13.04 15.21
C ASP A 32 -20.51 11.91 14.17
N VAL A 33 -20.13 10.69 14.57
CA VAL A 33 -20.25 9.48 13.74
C VAL A 33 -21.71 9.19 13.40
N GLN A 34 -22.61 9.27 14.38
CA GLN A 34 -24.04 9.05 14.19
C GLN A 34 -24.67 10.08 13.26
N SER A 35 -24.31 11.36 13.41
CA SER A 35 -24.79 12.43 12.53
C SER A 35 -24.35 12.21 11.08
N ASN A 36 -23.07 11.92 10.87
CA ASN A 36 -22.51 11.66 9.54
C ASN A 36 -23.07 10.38 8.92
N LEU A 37 -23.25 9.32 9.71
CA LEU A 37 -23.84 8.06 9.27
C LEU A 37 -25.29 8.27 8.82
N GLN A 38 -26.08 9.04 9.56
CA GLN A 38 -27.46 9.34 9.21
C GLN A 38 -27.56 10.14 7.89
N GLU A 39 -26.66 11.10 7.67
CA GLU A 39 -26.58 11.80 6.38
C GLU A 39 -26.25 10.84 5.23
N LEU A 40 -25.27 9.93 5.43
CA LEU A 40 -24.90 8.94 4.42
C LEU A 40 -26.04 7.96 4.11
N LEU A 41 -26.79 7.51 5.11
CA LEU A 41 -27.96 6.65 4.93
C LEU A 41 -29.13 7.36 4.24
N ASN A 42 -29.27 8.68 4.44
CA ASN A 42 -30.28 9.46 3.72
C ASN A 42 -29.90 9.65 2.23
N LEU A 43 -28.61 9.79 1.94
CA LEU A 43 -28.11 9.90 0.57
C LEU A 43 -28.08 8.55 -0.15
N TYR A 44 -27.84 7.46 0.60
CA TYR A 44 -27.69 6.11 0.09
C TYR A 44 -28.47 5.09 0.94
N PRO A 45 -29.81 5.05 0.79
CA PRO A 45 -30.68 4.23 1.64
C PRO A 45 -30.51 2.71 1.43
N ASP A 46 -29.95 2.30 0.29
CA ASP A 46 -29.76 0.90 -0.06
C ASP A 46 -28.46 0.28 0.49
N ILE A 47 -27.62 1.07 1.17
CA ILE A 47 -26.35 0.60 1.75
C ILE A 47 -26.57 0.15 3.18
N ASN A 48 -26.12 -1.06 3.49
CA ASN A 48 -25.99 -1.54 4.86
C ASN A 48 -24.59 -1.21 5.40
N PRO A 49 -24.48 -0.37 6.46
CA PRO A 49 -23.19 -0.06 7.07
C PRO A 49 -22.56 -1.30 7.70
N LYS A 50 -21.26 -1.50 7.52
CA LYS A 50 -20.50 -2.57 8.17
C LYS A 50 -19.79 -2.03 9.38
N VAL A 51 -19.92 -2.76 10.49
CA VAL A 51 -19.16 -2.50 11.71
C VAL A 51 -17.87 -3.31 11.65
N VAL A 52 -16.74 -2.63 11.78
CA VAL A 52 -15.39 -3.19 11.62
C VAL A 52 -14.50 -2.79 12.80
N SER A 53 -13.34 -3.44 12.93
CA SER A 53 -12.29 -3.02 13.86
C SER A 53 -11.52 -1.79 13.34
N LEU A 54 -10.79 -1.11 14.24
CA LEU A 54 -9.94 0.02 13.85
C LEU A 54 -8.88 -0.37 12.81
N SER A 55 -8.30 -1.56 12.92
CA SER A 55 -7.31 -2.08 11.97
C SER A 55 -7.91 -2.24 10.57
N GLU A 56 -9.08 -2.85 10.47
CA GLU A 56 -9.79 -3.02 9.19
C GLU A 56 -10.21 -1.68 8.58
N LEU A 57 -10.62 -0.70 9.41
CA LEU A 57 -10.96 0.65 8.95
C LEU A 57 -9.74 1.39 8.39
N GLN A 58 -8.57 1.23 9.01
CA GLN A 58 -7.31 1.81 8.55
C GLN A 58 -6.81 1.15 7.26
N GLU A 59 -6.87 -0.18 7.16
CA GLU A 59 -6.53 -0.91 5.94
C GLU A 59 -7.41 -0.48 4.76
N ALA A 60 -8.73 -0.38 4.98
CA ALA A 60 -9.66 0.09 3.97
C ALA A 60 -9.44 1.55 3.55
N GLY A 61 -9.01 2.41 4.49
CA GLY A 61 -8.63 3.80 4.21
C GLY A 61 -7.34 3.92 3.41
N GLN A 62 -6.35 3.07 3.70
CA GLN A 62 -5.10 3.01 2.93
C GLN A 62 -5.33 2.51 1.50
N ASP A 63 -6.24 1.55 1.31
CA ASP A 63 -6.63 1.05 -0.02
C ASP A 63 -7.37 2.09 -0.88
N ASP A 64 -7.95 3.12 -0.26
CA ASP A 64 -8.61 4.25 -0.92
C ASP A 64 -7.64 5.41 -1.17
N GLU A 65 -6.80 5.78 -0.17
CA GLU A 65 -5.76 6.81 -0.33
C GLU A 65 -4.65 6.38 -1.32
N ASN A 66 -4.31 5.08 -1.42
CA ASN A 66 -3.32 4.55 -2.36
C ASN A 66 -3.85 4.36 -3.80
N LYS A 67 -5.06 4.84 -4.12
CA LYS A 67 -5.62 4.83 -5.50
C LYS A 67 -5.64 6.21 -6.16
N GLY A 68 -4.55 6.97 -5.99
CA GLY A 68 -3.95 7.68 -7.13
C GLY A 68 -3.77 6.72 -8.32
N PRO A 69 -3.63 7.21 -9.57
CA PRO A 69 -3.76 6.39 -10.79
C PRO A 69 -3.06 5.07 -10.60
N LYS A 70 -3.85 3.96 -10.52
CA LYS A 70 -3.41 2.62 -10.13
C LYS A 70 -1.96 2.48 -10.52
N GLU A 71 -1.04 2.51 -9.54
CA GLU A 71 0.35 2.21 -9.85
C GLU A 71 0.28 0.90 -10.62
N ARG A 72 0.72 0.94 -11.89
CA ARG A 72 0.88 -0.29 -12.65
C ARG A 72 1.93 -1.06 -11.88
N ILE A 73 1.48 -1.97 -11.02
CA ILE A 73 2.35 -2.90 -10.35
C ILE A 73 2.83 -3.80 -11.47
N ILE A 74 3.98 -3.46 -12.04
CA ILE A 74 4.63 -4.26 -13.05
C ILE A 74 5.13 -5.50 -12.33
N HIS A 75 4.44 -6.61 -12.49
CA HIS A 75 4.96 -7.90 -12.06
C HIS A 75 5.92 -8.42 -13.12
N LEU A 76 6.88 -9.27 -12.74
CA LEU A 76 7.80 -9.89 -13.69
C LEU A 76 7.08 -10.58 -14.87
N LYS A 77 5.89 -11.12 -14.62
CA LYS A 77 5.02 -11.78 -15.62
C LYS A 77 4.37 -10.83 -16.64
N ASP A 78 4.34 -9.53 -16.36
CA ASP A 78 3.72 -8.51 -17.22
C ASP A 78 4.71 -7.97 -18.26
N LEU A 79 5.96 -8.43 -18.23
CA LEU A 79 7.05 -7.97 -19.08
C LEU A 79 7.36 -9.03 -20.14
N ALA A 80 6.99 -8.74 -21.39
CA ALA A 80 7.17 -9.66 -22.51
C ALA A 80 8.57 -9.61 -23.15
N ASP A 81 9.41 -8.64 -22.78
CA ASP A 81 10.76 -8.47 -23.35
C ASP A 81 11.63 -7.63 -22.42
N VAL A 82 12.28 -8.27 -21.43
CA VAL A 82 13.17 -7.60 -20.47
C VAL A 82 14.50 -8.34 -20.35
N SER A 83 15.58 -7.55 -20.29
CA SER A 83 16.94 -8.02 -20.05
C SER A 83 17.06 -8.71 -18.69
N GLU A 84 18.09 -9.55 -18.54
CA GLU A 84 18.36 -10.23 -17.26
C GLU A 84 18.64 -9.23 -16.13
N SER A 85 19.26 -8.08 -16.44
CA SER A 85 19.47 -6.98 -15.50
C SER A 85 18.15 -6.37 -15.01
N GLU A 86 17.22 -6.08 -15.92
CA GLU A 86 15.90 -5.55 -15.56
C GLU A 86 15.09 -6.53 -14.71
N LYS A 87 15.12 -7.83 -15.06
CA LYS A 87 14.49 -8.88 -14.23
C LYS A 87 15.09 -8.91 -12.82
N LYS A 88 16.41 -8.77 -12.70
CA LYS A 88 17.11 -8.76 -11.41
C LYS A 88 16.71 -7.52 -10.60
N VAL A 89 16.67 -6.33 -11.18
CA VAL A 89 16.18 -5.10 -10.51
C VAL A 89 14.76 -5.29 -9.98
N LEU A 90 13.85 -5.80 -10.82
CA LEU A 90 12.46 -6.03 -10.44
C LEU A 90 12.33 -7.08 -9.33
N SER A 91 13.18 -8.10 -9.32
CA SER A 91 13.20 -9.09 -8.24
C SER A 91 13.53 -8.46 -6.88
N TYR A 92 14.37 -7.41 -6.84
CA TYR A 92 14.64 -6.68 -5.61
C TYR A 92 13.43 -5.85 -5.16
N PHE A 93 12.68 -5.23 -6.08
CA PHE A 93 11.43 -4.55 -5.74
C PHE A 93 10.37 -5.52 -5.18
N GLU A 94 10.22 -6.70 -5.79
CA GLU A 94 9.33 -7.72 -5.24
C GLU A 94 9.77 -8.20 -3.85
N THR A 95 11.08 -8.35 -3.64
CA THR A 95 11.66 -8.75 -2.36
C THR A 95 11.46 -7.68 -1.29
N ALA A 96 11.71 -6.42 -1.61
CA ALA A 96 11.47 -5.30 -0.71
C ALA A 96 10.01 -5.25 -0.25
N ARG A 97 9.07 -5.42 -1.19
CA ARG A 97 7.64 -5.49 -0.87
C ARG A 97 7.30 -6.68 0.04
N LYS A 98 7.81 -7.88 -0.25
CA LYS A 98 7.59 -9.08 0.58
C LYS A 98 8.12 -8.91 2.00
N LEU A 99 9.24 -8.21 2.15
CA LEU A 99 9.91 -8.00 3.43
C LEU A 99 9.43 -6.73 4.16
N GLY A 100 8.53 -5.94 3.57
CA GLY A 100 8.10 -4.67 4.15
C GLY A 100 9.23 -3.65 4.29
N ALA A 101 10.18 -3.65 3.35
CA ALA A 101 11.31 -2.74 3.37
C ALA A 101 10.89 -1.33 2.93
N SER A 102 11.38 -0.30 3.63
CA SER A 102 11.13 1.11 3.29
C SER A 102 12.02 1.61 2.16
N ASP A 103 13.26 1.12 2.09
CA ASP A 103 14.28 1.58 1.14
C ASP A 103 15.13 0.40 0.64
N ILE A 104 15.59 0.51 -0.61
CA ILE A 104 16.59 -0.39 -1.23
C ILE A 104 17.85 0.43 -1.50
N HIS A 105 18.98 -0.04 -0.97
CA HIS A 105 20.29 0.57 -1.10
C HIS A 105 21.20 -0.32 -1.95
N PHE A 106 21.65 0.21 -3.08
CA PHE A 106 22.69 -0.40 -3.90
C PHE A 106 24.06 0.19 -3.51
N LEU A 107 24.99 -0.69 -3.14
CA LEU A 107 26.36 -0.33 -2.75
C LEU A 107 27.31 -1.00 -3.73
N ILE A 108 27.87 -0.21 -4.65
CA ILE A 108 28.87 -0.67 -5.61
C ILE A 108 30.23 -0.14 -5.16
N SER A 109 31.18 -1.04 -4.97
CA SER A 109 32.59 -0.74 -4.67
C SER A 109 33.48 -1.47 -5.66
N GLU A 110 34.78 -1.16 -5.66
CA GLU A 110 35.75 -1.81 -6.55
C GLU A 110 35.85 -3.33 -6.36
N SER A 111 35.50 -3.84 -5.17
CA SER A 111 35.63 -5.26 -4.82
C SER A 111 34.31 -5.99 -4.65
N ILE A 112 33.21 -5.29 -4.37
CA ILE A 112 31.92 -5.94 -4.10
C ILE A 112 30.73 -5.04 -4.45
N PHE A 113 29.67 -5.69 -4.91
CA PHE A 113 28.34 -5.15 -5.00
C PHE A 113 27.47 -5.71 -3.88
N LYS A 114 26.75 -4.86 -3.16
CA LYS A 114 25.82 -5.25 -2.09
C LYS A 114 24.48 -4.60 -2.29
N VAL A 115 23.42 -5.38 -2.07
CA VAL A 115 22.05 -4.88 -1.98
C VAL A 115 21.62 -4.96 -0.53
N ARG A 116 21.24 -3.82 0.03
CA ARG A 116 20.76 -3.71 1.40
C ARG A 116 19.35 -3.15 1.41
N MET A 117 18.50 -3.62 2.33
CA MET A 117 17.13 -3.16 2.48
C MET A 117 16.91 -2.67 3.91
N ARG A 118 16.18 -1.57 4.07
CA ARG A 118 15.76 -1.09 5.39
C ARG A 118 14.47 -1.79 5.78
N ILE A 119 14.57 -2.79 6.65
CA ILE A 119 13.44 -3.62 7.11
C ILE A 119 13.19 -3.26 8.57
N PHE A 120 11.99 -2.79 8.89
CA PHE A 120 11.61 -2.31 10.24
C PHE A 120 12.60 -1.30 10.85
N GLY A 121 13.17 -0.43 10.02
CA GLY A 121 14.13 0.59 10.43
C GLY A 121 15.60 0.16 10.41
N GLU A 122 15.88 -1.14 10.28
CA GLU A 122 17.25 -1.69 10.28
C GLU A 122 17.75 -2.02 8.87
N LEU A 123 19.01 -1.69 8.59
CA LEU A 123 19.60 -1.89 7.27
C LEU A 123 20.25 -3.28 7.17
N GLN A 124 19.60 -4.19 6.46
CA GLN A 124 20.01 -5.59 6.32
C GLN A 124 20.55 -5.88 4.91
N THR A 125 21.55 -6.74 4.79
CA THR A 125 22.02 -7.21 3.47
C THR A 125 21.11 -8.33 2.97
N VAL A 126 20.65 -8.20 1.73
CA VAL A 126 19.75 -9.17 1.09
C VAL A 126 20.36 -9.86 -0.13
N ASP A 127 21.36 -9.25 -0.77
CA ASP A 127 22.13 -9.87 -1.85
C ASP A 127 23.55 -9.28 -1.88
N GLU A 128 24.52 -10.08 -2.32
CA GLU A 128 25.92 -9.67 -2.53
C GLU A 128 26.48 -10.36 -3.77
N ASP A 129 27.15 -9.60 -4.64
CA ASP A 129 27.73 -10.13 -5.88
C ASP A 129 28.98 -9.35 -6.32
N GLN A 130 29.54 -9.71 -7.46
CA GLN A 130 30.66 -9.04 -8.10
C GLN A 130 30.27 -7.62 -8.58
N PRO A 131 31.21 -6.65 -8.55
CA PRO A 131 30.97 -5.28 -9.01
C PRO A 131 30.41 -5.17 -10.43
N ALA A 132 30.82 -6.08 -11.32
CA ALA A 132 30.36 -6.13 -12.71
C ALA A 132 28.83 -6.22 -12.81
N LEU A 133 28.19 -6.99 -11.93
CA LEU A 133 26.73 -7.06 -11.88
C LEU A 133 26.15 -5.72 -11.41
N GLY A 134 26.71 -5.13 -10.36
CA GLY A 134 26.30 -3.81 -9.87
C GLY A 134 26.30 -2.75 -10.98
N TYR A 135 27.38 -2.68 -11.78
CA TYR A 135 27.46 -1.75 -12.91
C TYR A 135 26.42 -2.04 -14.01
N SER A 136 25.96 -3.28 -14.16
CA SER A 136 24.93 -3.63 -15.15
C SER A 136 23.50 -3.30 -14.70
N LEU A 137 23.32 -2.94 -13.42
CA LEU A 137 22.03 -2.65 -12.79
C LEU A 137 21.79 -1.15 -12.56
N CYS A 138 22.80 -0.30 -12.83
CA CYS A 138 22.78 1.16 -12.64
C CYS A 138 23.10 1.86 -13.98
#